data_AF-A0A011NT33-F1
#
_entry.id   AF-A0A011NT33-F1
#
_cell.length_a   1.000
_cell.length_b   1.000
_cell.length_c   1.000
_cell.angle_alpha   90.00
_cell.angle_beta   90.00
_cell.angle_gamma   90.00
#
_symmetry.space_group_name_H-M   'P 1'
#
loop_
_entity.id
_entity.type
_entity.pdbx_description
1 polymer ?
#
loop_
_entity_poly.entity_id
_entity_poly.type
_entity_poly.pdbx_seq_one_letter_code
_entity_poly.pdbx_strand_id
1 'polypeptide(L)'
;MAPQSTSGDVSPIEEVIVEMRAGRMVVLVDEEDRENEGDLILAAEHVTPEAINFMARFGRGLICLTLTEARCGQLGLTQMARDNKSPYSTAFTVSIEAAEGVTTGISAQDRALTIQAAVARNAQPTDIVQPGHVFPIMARAGGVLVRAGHTEAGCDLAQLAGLEPAAVICEILNEDGSMARLHDLVDFARQHGLKIGTIADLIHYRSQHETLVERTLSKPVQSAHGEFMLHAYTDCTSNEVHLVLTKGEIRPDEETVVRVHEPLSVVDFLDPGGERHTFSLDVAQAALARARAGVIVLLHRPESGQDILAMLREPVASKRPAARWDPRIYGIGAQILRDLGVGKMKLLASPRRMPSMIGFDLEVTGHIANLTDLERL
;
A
#
# COMPACT_ATOMS: atom_id res chain seq x y z
N MET A 1 13.19 -23.66 13.86
CA MET A 1 12.62 -23.02 15.06
C MET A 1 11.66 -21.97 14.56
N ALA A 2 10.39 -22.04 14.94
CA ALA A 2 9.40 -21.04 14.54
C ALA A 2 9.76 -19.68 15.19
N PRO A 3 9.54 -18.54 14.52
CA PRO A 3 9.75 -17.24 15.14
C PRO A 3 8.73 -17.08 16.26
N GLN A 4 9.22 -16.78 17.46
CA GLN A 4 8.37 -16.37 18.57
C GLN A 4 7.79 -14.99 18.25
N SER A 5 6.48 -14.86 18.36
CA SER A 5 5.72 -13.63 18.15
C SER A 5 6.16 -12.53 19.14
N THR A 6 6.54 -11.37 18.59
CA THR A 6 6.96 -10.12 19.23
C THR A 6 5.81 -9.32 19.87
N SER A 7 4.81 -10.00 20.46
CA SER A 7 3.55 -9.35 20.86
C SER A 7 3.61 -8.47 22.12
N GLY A 8 4.78 -8.36 22.79
CA GLY A 8 4.92 -7.61 24.04
C GLY A 8 5.47 -6.18 23.90
N ASP A 9 6.15 -5.88 22.79
CA ASP A 9 6.90 -4.62 22.62
C ASP A 9 6.26 -3.65 21.62
N VAL A 10 5.25 -4.08 20.86
CA VAL A 10 4.47 -3.25 19.94
C VAL A 10 3.16 -2.83 20.60
N SER A 11 2.81 -1.56 20.48
CA SER A 11 1.59 -0.98 21.03
C SER A 11 0.40 -1.22 20.10
N PRO A 12 -0.82 -1.40 20.64
CA PRO A 12 -2.04 -1.42 19.83
C PRO A 12 -2.12 -0.15 18.98
N ILE A 13 -2.59 -0.29 17.74
CA ILE A 13 -2.65 0.82 16.79
C ILE A 13 -3.58 1.95 17.26
N GLU A 14 -4.61 1.64 18.04
CA GLU A 14 -5.48 2.62 18.68
C GLU A 14 -4.71 3.54 19.63
N GLU A 15 -3.71 3.02 20.35
CA GLU A 15 -2.85 3.83 21.21
C GLU A 15 -1.97 4.75 20.36
N VAL A 16 -1.42 4.25 19.25
CA VAL A 16 -0.62 5.04 18.30
C VAL A 16 -1.44 6.19 17.71
N ILE A 17 -2.71 5.95 17.36
CA ILE A 17 -3.64 6.97 16.87
C ILE A 17 -3.93 8.03 17.97
N VAL A 18 -4.05 7.61 19.23
CA VAL A 18 -4.25 8.53 20.37
C VAL A 18 -3.00 9.39 20.62
N GLU A 19 -1.80 8.84 20.52
CA GLU A 19 -0.54 9.58 20.60
C GLU A 19 -0.47 10.66 19.50
N MET A 20 -0.75 10.28 18.26
CA MET A 20 -0.79 11.19 17.11
C MET A 20 -1.79 12.33 17.33
N ARG A 21 -3.00 12.02 17.80
CA ARG A 21 -4.03 13.02 18.15
C ARG A 21 -3.59 13.98 19.25
N ALA A 22 -2.75 13.51 20.17
CA ALA A 22 -2.25 14.31 21.28
C ALA A 22 -0.97 15.10 20.94
N GLY A 23 -0.54 15.10 19.68
CA GLY A 23 0.66 15.79 19.22
C GLY A 23 1.96 15.14 19.69
N ARG A 24 1.94 13.84 20.03
CA ARG A 24 3.12 13.07 20.40
C ARG A 24 3.64 12.29 19.20
N MET A 25 4.96 12.22 19.11
CA MET A 25 5.65 11.47 18.07
C MET A 25 5.53 9.97 18.37
N VAL A 26 5.43 9.16 17.33
CA VAL A 26 5.38 7.69 17.41
C VAL A 26 6.45 7.08 16.51
N VAL A 27 6.77 5.82 16.73
CA VAL A 27 7.60 5.02 15.82
C VAL A 27 6.68 4.10 15.03
N LEU A 28 6.84 4.04 13.71
CA LEU A 28 6.14 3.07 12.88
C LEU A 28 7.14 2.24 12.08
N VAL A 29 7.02 0.92 12.22
CA VAL A 29 7.84 -0.06 11.49
C VAL A 29 7.08 -0.65 10.33
N ASP A 30 7.78 -0.86 9.22
CA ASP A 30 7.28 -1.66 8.11
C ASP A 30 7.68 -3.14 8.25
N GLU A 31 7.25 -3.98 7.30
CA GLU A 31 7.53 -5.42 7.34
C GLU A 31 9.01 -5.71 7.05
N GLU A 32 9.53 -6.79 7.65
CA GLU A 32 10.93 -7.23 7.52
C GLU A 32 11.35 -7.48 6.06
N ASP A 33 10.39 -7.79 5.19
CA ASP A 33 10.61 -8.06 3.77
C ASP A 33 10.41 -6.85 2.83
N ARG A 34 10.07 -5.68 3.39
CA ARG A 34 10.00 -4.40 2.68
C ARG A 34 11.31 -3.61 2.88
N GLU A 35 11.33 -2.53 3.66
CA GLU A 35 12.54 -1.77 3.98
C GLU A 35 13.17 -2.29 5.29
N ASN A 36 12.37 -2.91 6.17
CA ASN A 36 12.74 -3.36 7.51
C ASN A 36 13.24 -2.19 8.37
N GLU A 37 12.55 -1.06 8.29
CA GLU A 37 12.95 0.24 8.83
C GLU A 37 11.84 0.86 9.69
N GLY A 38 12.25 1.74 10.59
CA GLY A 38 11.35 2.48 11.45
C GLY A 38 11.48 3.97 11.26
N ASP A 39 10.33 4.64 11.14
CA ASP A 39 10.27 6.09 11.04
C ASP A 39 9.66 6.68 12.31
N LEU A 40 10.23 7.79 12.73
CA LEU A 40 9.53 8.73 13.59
C LEU A 40 8.40 9.36 12.78
N ILE A 41 7.19 9.37 13.33
CA ILE A 41 6.01 9.99 12.71
C ILE A 41 5.41 10.99 13.69
N LEU A 42 5.10 12.19 13.19
CA LEU A 42 4.37 13.23 13.92
C LEU A 42 3.34 13.88 12.99
N ALA A 43 2.11 14.06 13.46
CA ALA A 43 1.11 14.82 12.69
C ALA A 43 1.63 16.23 12.40
N ALA A 44 1.60 16.66 11.14
CA ALA A 44 2.25 17.88 10.71
C ALA A 44 1.63 19.14 11.33
N GLU A 45 0.34 19.11 11.67
CA GLU A 45 -0.36 20.17 12.41
C GLU A 45 0.24 20.42 13.82
N HIS A 46 0.95 19.44 14.38
CA HIS A 46 1.60 19.53 15.69
C HIS A 46 3.12 19.74 15.60
N VAL A 47 3.67 20.02 14.41
CA VAL A 47 5.11 20.20 14.25
C VAL A 47 5.60 21.40 15.08
N THR A 48 6.74 21.20 15.77
CA THR A 48 7.46 22.25 16.48
C THR A 48 8.96 22.21 16.14
N PRO A 49 9.70 23.30 16.38
CA PRO A 49 11.16 23.29 16.23
C PRO A 49 11.84 22.21 17.08
N GLU A 50 11.32 21.93 18.28
CA GLU A 50 11.84 20.87 19.16
C GLU A 50 11.64 19.49 18.54
N ALA A 51 10.51 19.22 17.90
CA ALA A 51 10.25 17.97 17.20
C ALA A 51 11.19 17.80 16.00
N ILE A 52 11.40 18.84 15.20
CA ILE A 52 12.33 18.81 14.06
C ILE A 52 13.78 18.61 14.54
N ASN A 53 14.17 19.28 15.62
CA ASN A 53 15.48 19.09 16.22
C ASN A 53 15.64 17.68 16.81
N PHE A 54 14.58 17.11 17.40
CA PHE A 54 14.56 15.74 17.88
C PHE A 54 14.79 14.76 16.73
N MET A 55 14.01 14.87 15.64
CA MET A 55 14.18 14.05 14.45
C MET A 55 15.59 14.18 13.86
N ALA A 56 16.12 15.40 13.74
CA ALA A 56 17.46 15.62 13.19
C ALA A 56 18.58 15.02 14.06
N ARG A 57 18.40 15.03 15.39
CA ARG A 57 19.40 14.52 16.34
C ARG A 57 19.31 13.02 16.56
N PHE A 58 18.11 12.48 16.68
CA PHE A 58 17.86 11.11 17.12
C PHE A 58 17.36 10.20 16.00
N GLY A 59 16.57 10.71 15.06
CA GLY A 59 16.26 10.00 13.82
C GLY A 59 17.45 9.98 12.88
N ARG A 60 18.05 11.16 12.61
CA ARG A 60 19.22 11.37 11.74
C ARG A 60 18.99 11.06 10.25
N GLY A 61 17.82 10.54 9.90
CA GLY A 61 17.36 10.31 8.54
C GLY A 61 16.90 11.58 7.85
N LEU A 62 16.23 11.41 6.70
CA LEU A 62 15.72 12.52 5.92
C LEU A 62 14.36 12.93 6.48
N ILE A 63 14.28 14.16 6.99
CA ILE A 63 13.00 14.70 7.46
C ILE A 63 12.15 15.08 6.25
N CYS A 64 11.08 14.31 6.05
CA CYS A 64 10.15 14.46 4.95
C CYS A 64 8.77 14.91 5.43
N LEU A 65 8.01 15.57 4.55
CA LEU A 65 6.63 15.95 4.78
C LEU A 65 5.70 15.10 3.92
N THR A 66 4.95 14.19 4.54
CA THR A 66 3.92 13.40 3.86
C THR A 66 2.70 14.26 3.58
N LEU A 67 2.27 14.30 2.32
CA LEU A 67 1.11 15.07 1.87
C LEU A 67 0.20 14.18 1.01
N THR A 68 -1.11 14.40 1.08
CA THR A 68 -2.05 13.81 0.13
C THR A 68 -1.89 14.41 -1.27
N GLU A 69 -2.33 13.68 -2.29
CA GLU A 69 -2.41 14.19 -3.67
C GLU A 69 -3.24 15.49 -3.77
N ALA A 70 -4.34 15.58 -3.02
CA ALA A 70 -5.16 16.79 -2.95
C ALA A 70 -4.37 18.00 -2.40
N ARG A 71 -3.60 17.80 -1.33
CA ARG A 71 -2.77 18.86 -0.74
C ARG A 71 -1.62 19.28 -1.66
N CYS A 72 -0.97 18.32 -2.31
CA CYS A 72 0.02 18.60 -3.36
C CYS A 72 -0.59 19.43 -4.51
N GLY A 73 -1.79 19.06 -4.97
CA GLY A 73 -2.53 19.80 -6.00
C GLY A 73 -2.89 21.23 -5.57
N GLN A 74 -3.36 21.42 -4.33
CA GLN A 74 -3.65 22.73 -3.76
C GLN A 74 -2.42 23.65 -3.73
N LEU A 75 -1.26 23.10 -3.37
CA LEU A 75 0.00 23.84 -3.28
C LEU A 75 0.75 23.97 -4.61
N GLY A 76 0.27 23.33 -5.68
CA GLY A 76 0.94 23.32 -6.98
C GLY A 76 2.27 22.54 -6.98
N LEU A 77 2.40 21.51 -6.15
CA LEU A 77 3.61 20.69 -6.04
C LEU A 77 3.67 19.66 -7.16
N THR A 78 4.83 19.56 -7.81
CA THR A 78 5.08 18.57 -8.87
C THR A 78 6.18 17.59 -8.45
N GLN A 79 6.15 16.38 -9.00
CA GLN A 79 7.19 15.38 -8.74
C GLN A 79 8.56 15.89 -9.22
N MET A 80 9.59 15.73 -8.39
CA MET A 80 10.93 16.21 -8.74
C MET A 80 11.58 15.39 -9.86
N ALA A 81 11.28 14.09 -9.90
CA ALA A 81 11.82 13.17 -10.91
C ALA A 81 10.77 12.91 -11.98
N ARG A 82 11.13 13.16 -13.25
CA ARG A 82 10.24 12.88 -14.40
C ARG A 82 10.03 11.38 -14.62
N ASP A 83 11.03 10.56 -14.33
CA ASP A 83 11.01 9.10 -14.49
C ASP A 83 11.61 8.47 -13.21
N ASN A 84 10.75 8.17 -12.24
CA ASN A 84 11.15 7.61 -10.97
C ASN A 84 11.45 6.11 -11.10
N LYS A 85 12.73 5.75 -11.13
CA LYS A 85 13.19 4.37 -11.25
C LYS A 85 13.44 3.68 -9.90
N SER A 86 13.23 4.39 -8.77
CA SER A 86 13.44 3.86 -7.43
C SER A 86 12.68 2.54 -7.21
N PRO A 87 13.26 1.55 -6.51
CA PRO A 87 12.59 0.30 -6.15
C PRO A 87 11.21 0.51 -5.51
N TYR A 88 11.11 1.47 -4.59
CA TYR A 88 9.89 1.73 -3.82
C TYR A 88 9.04 2.86 -4.39
N SER A 89 9.49 3.49 -5.47
CA SER A 89 8.78 4.55 -6.20
C SER A 89 8.26 5.68 -5.32
N THR A 90 8.99 6.03 -4.25
CA THR A 90 8.64 7.12 -3.34
C THR A 90 8.50 8.42 -4.11
N ALA A 91 7.32 9.04 -4.02
CA ALA A 91 6.91 10.15 -4.87
C ALA A 91 7.35 11.51 -4.30
N PHE A 92 8.66 11.75 -4.28
CA PHE A 92 9.21 13.06 -3.90
C PHE A 92 8.71 14.17 -4.83
N THR A 93 8.21 15.25 -4.24
CA THR A 93 7.98 16.51 -4.94
C THR A 93 9.25 17.35 -4.94
N VAL A 94 9.24 18.46 -5.67
CA VAL A 94 10.25 19.50 -5.49
C VAL A 94 10.24 19.96 -4.03
N SER A 95 11.44 20.19 -3.46
CA SER A 95 11.57 20.66 -2.08
C SER A 95 11.00 22.06 -1.92
N ILE A 96 10.53 22.38 -0.72
CA ILE A 96 9.81 23.62 -0.42
C ILE A 96 10.45 24.38 0.74
N GLU A 97 10.21 25.68 0.77
CA GLU A 97 10.47 26.58 1.89
C GLU A 97 9.24 27.47 2.12
N ALA A 98 8.97 27.93 3.35
CA ALA A 98 8.00 29.00 3.56
C ALA A 98 8.45 30.26 2.81
N ALA A 99 7.49 30.97 2.22
CA ALA A 99 7.77 32.19 1.46
C ALA A 99 8.26 33.34 2.35
N GLU A 100 7.84 33.35 3.62
CA GLU A 100 8.15 34.40 4.59
C GLU A 100 8.51 33.79 5.96
N GLY A 101 9.22 34.58 6.78
CA GLY A 101 9.52 34.21 8.18
C GLY A 101 10.67 33.21 8.37
N VAL A 102 11.32 32.78 7.28
CA VAL A 102 12.50 31.92 7.30
C VAL A 102 13.78 32.69 6.96
N THR A 103 14.93 32.11 7.31
CA THR A 103 16.24 32.66 6.94
C THR A 103 16.92 31.83 5.84
N THR A 104 17.77 30.89 6.22
CA THR A 104 18.40 29.94 5.28
C THR A 104 17.51 28.75 4.99
N GLY A 105 16.51 28.47 5.83
CA GLY A 105 15.57 27.36 5.64
C GLY A 105 15.93 26.08 6.39
N ILE A 106 17.23 25.85 6.68
CA ILE A 106 17.69 24.56 7.22
C ILE A 106 17.52 24.42 8.74
N SER A 107 17.33 25.53 9.46
CA SER A 107 17.20 25.49 10.92
C SER A 107 15.96 24.70 11.34
N ALA A 108 15.93 24.22 12.59
CA ALA A 108 14.75 23.50 13.08
C ALA A 108 13.50 24.41 13.11
N GLN A 109 13.71 25.69 13.42
CA GLN A 109 12.68 26.73 13.38
C GLN A 109 12.17 26.97 11.95
N ASP A 110 13.08 27.17 10.99
CA ASP A 110 12.69 27.43 9.61
C ASP A 110 11.93 26.24 9.01
N ARG A 111 12.43 25.01 9.19
CA ARG A 111 11.77 23.81 8.68
C ARG A 111 10.39 23.59 9.32
N ALA A 112 10.25 23.82 10.62
CA ALA A 112 8.96 23.75 11.29
C ALA A 112 7.97 24.78 10.72
N LEU A 113 8.43 26.02 10.50
CA LEU A 113 7.61 27.07 9.88
C LEU A 113 7.21 26.72 8.45
N THR A 114 8.14 26.20 7.65
CA THR A 114 7.87 25.70 6.29
C THR A 114 6.79 24.62 6.29
N ILE A 115 6.87 23.65 7.21
CA ILE A 115 5.86 22.60 7.34
C ILE A 115 4.50 23.21 7.74
N GLN A 116 4.47 24.11 8.72
CA GLN A 116 3.26 24.79 9.16
C GLN A 116 2.60 25.59 8.03
N ALA A 117 3.38 26.28 7.19
CA ALA A 117 2.88 26.99 6.02
C ALA A 117 2.23 26.03 5.01
N ALA A 118 2.86 24.88 4.75
CA ALA A 118 2.35 23.89 3.80
C ALA A 118 1.05 23.21 4.27
N VAL A 119 0.89 22.98 5.58
CA VAL A 119 -0.27 22.27 6.15
C VAL A 119 -1.33 23.19 6.75
N ALA A 120 -1.18 24.51 6.62
CA ALA A 120 -2.22 25.45 7.04
C ALA A 120 -3.55 25.17 6.33
N ARG A 121 -4.67 25.32 7.04
CA ARG A 121 -6.02 25.02 6.53
C ARG A 121 -6.32 25.71 5.21
N ASN A 122 -5.87 26.96 5.06
CA ASN A 122 -6.08 27.80 3.89
C ASN A 122 -4.79 28.01 3.07
N ALA A 123 -3.79 27.14 3.22
CA ALA A 123 -2.51 27.25 2.54
C ALA A 123 -2.68 27.48 1.03
N GLN A 124 -1.91 28.42 0.48
CA GLN A 124 -1.89 28.76 -0.93
C GLN A 124 -0.53 28.40 -1.54
N PRO A 125 -0.45 28.22 -2.87
CA PRO A 125 0.84 28.05 -3.56
C PRO A 125 1.85 29.18 -3.27
N THR A 126 1.37 30.39 -2.96
CA THR A 126 2.21 31.56 -2.65
C THR A 126 2.79 31.56 -1.24
N ASP A 127 2.30 30.70 -0.35
CA ASP A 127 2.79 30.62 1.03
C ASP A 127 4.10 29.83 1.12
N ILE A 128 4.48 29.16 0.02
CA ILE A 128 5.70 28.39 -0.12
C ILE A 128 6.46 28.78 -1.39
N VAL A 129 7.77 28.54 -1.39
CA VAL A 129 8.65 28.69 -2.55
C VAL A 129 9.40 27.39 -2.83
N GLN A 130 9.90 27.24 -4.05
CA GLN A 130 10.63 26.07 -4.52
C GLN A 130 11.93 26.55 -5.21
N PRO A 131 13.11 25.94 -4.95
CA PRO A 131 13.37 24.85 -4.00
C PRO A 131 13.46 25.33 -2.53
N GLY A 132 13.57 24.38 -1.59
CA GLY A 132 13.85 24.65 -0.17
C GLY A 132 14.41 23.43 0.58
N HIS A 133 14.29 23.40 1.91
CA HIS A 133 14.88 22.39 2.80
C HIS A 133 13.88 21.43 3.46
N VAL A 134 12.59 21.55 3.17
CA VAL A 134 11.59 20.53 3.48
C VAL A 134 11.30 19.74 2.22
N PHE A 135 11.23 18.41 2.34
CA PHE A 135 11.04 17.50 1.20
C PHE A 135 9.66 16.86 1.27
N PRO A 136 8.66 17.38 0.53
CA PRO A 136 7.37 16.74 0.51
C PRO A 136 7.40 15.45 -0.31
N ILE A 137 6.67 14.46 0.18
CA ILE A 137 6.47 13.16 -0.44
C ILE A 137 4.97 12.90 -0.53
N MET A 138 4.51 12.56 -1.72
CA MET A 138 3.09 12.44 -2.01
C MET A 138 2.59 11.03 -1.71
N ALA A 139 1.65 10.91 -0.79
CA ALA A 139 0.92 9.69 -0.50
C ALA A 139 -0.07 9.35 -1.63
N ARG A 140 -0.25 8.07 -1.91
CA ARG A 140 -1.27 7.59 -2.84
C ARG A 140 -2.68 7.74 -2.25
N ALA A 141 -3.65 8.03 -3.11
CA ALA A 141 -5.06 7.89 -2.76
C ALA A 141 -5.34 6.47 -2.25
N GLY A 142 -6.11 6.36 -1.16
CA GLY A 142 -6.37 5.10 -0.46
C GLY A 142 -5.34 4.73 0.61
N GLY A 143 -4.19 5.41 0.69
CA GLY A 143 -3.23 5.26 1.79
C GLY A 143 -2.61 3.86 1.88
N VAL A 144 -2.41 3.34 3.10
CA VAL A 144 -1.72 2.07 3.34
C VAL A 144 -2.45 0.86 2.77
N LEU A 145 -3.76 0.98 2.55
CA LEU A 145 -4.57 -0.04 1.87
C LEU A 145 -4.23 -0.15 0.37
N VAL A 146 -3.54 0.84 -0.18
CA VAL A 146 -3.14 0.91 -1.60
C VAL A 146 -1.62 0.81 -1.73
N ARG A 147 -0.84 1.41 -0.83
CA ARG A 147 0.62 1.26 -0.75
C ARG A 147 1.07 1.24 0.71
N ALA A 148 1.56 0.09 1.16
CA ALA A 148 2.06 -0.11 2.53
C ALA A 148 3.43 0.57 2.73
N GLY A 149 3.50 1.89 2.82
CA GLY A 149 4.74 2.64 3.09
C GLY A 149 4.54 3.74 4.13
N HIS A 150 5.64 4.21 4.72
CA HIS A 150 5.60 5.27 5.75
C HIS A 150 5.01 6.58 5.25
N THR A 151 5.13 6.86 3.95
CA THR A 151 4.47 8.01 3.30
C THR A 151 2.96 7.97 3.49
N GLU A 152 2.34 6.85 3.13
CA GLU A 152 0.90 6.65 3.27
C GLU A 152 0.49 6.55 4.75
N ALA A 153 1.27 5.83 5.54
CA ALA A 153 0.98 5.63 6.96
C ALA A 153 0.97 6.94 7.75
N GLY A 154 1.87 7.88 7.43
CA GLY A 154 1.89 9.21 8.05
C GLY A 154 0.59 9.99 7.81
N CYS A 155 0.15 10.08 6.55
CA CYS A 155 -1.11 10.73 6.19
C CYS A 155 -2.33 10.03 6.85
N ASP A 156 -2.37 8.70 6.81
CA ASP A 156 -3.48 7.92 7.33
C ASP A 156 -3.61 8.03 8.85
N LEU A 157 -2.50 7.94 9.59
CA LEU A 157 -2.51 8.10 11.05
C LEU A 157 -2.98 9.49 11.45
N ALA A 158 -2.53 10.54 10.74
CA ALA A 158 -3.00 11.90 10.99
C ALA A 158 -4.51 12.05 10.71
N GLN A 159 -5.00 11.43 9.62
CA GLN A 159 -6.43 11.41 9.30
C GLN A 159 -7.25 10.66 10.36
N LEU A 160 -6.82 9.47 10.79
CA LEU A 160 -7.48 8.68 11.85
C LEU A 160 -7.44 9.40 13.21
N ALA A 161 -6.40 10.21 13.45
CA ALA A 161 -6.30 11.09 14.61
C ALA A 161 -7.30 12.27 14.55
N GLY A 162 -7.95 12.53 13.41
CA GLY A 162 -8.88 13.65 13.21
C GLY A 162 -8.16 14.98 12.94
N LEU A 163 -6.94 14.92 12.42
CA LEU A 163 -6.09 16.06 12.09
C LEU A 163 -5.99 16.22 10.57
N GLU A 164 -5.28 17.27 10.11
CA GLU A 164 -4.89 17.39 8.71
C GLU A 164 -4.17 16.10 8.23
N PRO A 165 -4.55 15.47 7.10
CA PRO A 165 -3.91 14.28 6.55
C PRO A 165 -2.49 14.54 6.01
N ALA A 166 -1.60 14.93 6.91
CA ALA A 166 -0.20 15.22 6.64
C ALA A 166 0.63 14.93 7.91
N ALA A 167 1.81 14.37 7.72
CA ALA A 167 2.74 14.06 8.81
C ALA A 167 4.18 14.35 8.44
N VAL A 168 4.98 14.68 9.44
CA VAL A 168 6.43 14.76 9.34
C VAL A 168 6.98 13.39 9.68
N ILE A 169 7.81 12.84 8.79
CA ILE A 169 8.47 11.56 9.00
C ILE A 169 9.99 11.69 8.94
N CYS A 170 10.70 10.81 9.64
CA CYS A 170 12.16 10.75 9.61
C CYS A 170 12.61 9.32 9.94
N GLU A 171 13.39 8.72 9.06
CA GLU A 171 13.95 7.39 9.30
C GLU A 171 14.90 7.42 10.50
N ILE A 172 14.94 6.33 11.26
CA ILE A 172 15.78 6.19 12.45
C ILE A 172 17.06 5.41 12.11
N LEU A 173 18.21 6.06 12.29
CA LEU A 173 19.52 5.48 12.10
C LEU A 173 20.18 5.18 13.45
N ASN A 174 20.90 4.07 13.52
CA ASN A 174 21.81 3.74 14.59
C ASN A 174 22.98 4.74 14.67
N GLU A 175 23.75 4.67 15.76
CA GLU A 175 24.84 5.62 15.97
C GLU A 175 25.96 5.53 14.93
N ASP A 176 26.17 4.34 14.38
CA ASP A 176 27.13 4.06 13.33
C ASP A 176 26.64 4.46 11.93
N GLY A 177 25.41 4.97 11.82
CA GLY A 177 24.76 5.35 10.57
C GLY A 177 24.08 4.21 9.82
N SER A 178 24.06 2.99 10.38
CA SER A 178 23.22 1.91 9.84
C SER A 178 21.74 2.16 10.15
N MET A 179 20.83 1.52 9.41
CA MET A 179 19.40 1.62 9.67
C MET A 179 19.00 0.83 10.92
N ALA A 180 18.24 1.46 11.82
CA ALA A 180 17.74 0.81 13.03
C ALA A 180 16.69 -0.25 12.67
N ARG A 181 16.83 -1.45 13.24
CA ARG A 181 15.88 -2.57 13.04
C ARG A 181 14.95 -2.69 14.25
N LEU A 182 13.92 -3.55 14.15
CA LEU A 182 12.89 -3.69 15.18
C LEU A 182 13.43 -3.74 16.61
N HIS A 183 14.51 -4.50 16.87
CA HIS A 183 15.11 -4.57 18.21
C HIS A 183 15.68 -3.23 18.69
N ASP A 184 16.43 -2.52 17.82
CA ASP A 184 16.97 -1.18 18.10
C ASP A 184 15.83 -0.18 18.34
N LEU A 185 14.76 -0.29 17.55
CA LEU A 185 13.62 0.61 17.56
C LEU A 185 12.78 0.46 18.84
N VAL A 186 12.65 -0.76 19.36
CA VAL A 186 12.00 -1.01 20.67
C VAL A 186 12.80 -0.33 21.79
N ASP A 187 14.12 -0.46 21.78
CA ASP A 187 14.98 0.17 22.79
C ASP A 187 14.98 1.70 22.64
N PHE A 188 15.02 2.21 21.41
CA PHE A 188 14.89 3.63 21.08
C PHE A 188 13.56 4.20 21.58
N ALA A 189 12.45 3.53 21.29
CA ALA A 189 11.11 3.93 21.70
C ALA A 189 11.01 3.96 23.24
N ARG A 190 11.55 2.95 23.93
CA ARG A 190 11.59 2.90 25.39
C ARG A 190 12.44 4.03 25.98
N GLN A 191 13.62 4.30 25.41
CA GLN A 191 14.53 5.36 25.85
C GLN A 191 13.88 6.74 25.76
N HIS A 192 13.11 6.99 24.70
CA HIS A 192 12.50 8.29 24.43
C HIS A 192 11.02 8.38 24.86
N GLY A 193 10.46 7.31 25.43
CA GLY A 193 9.07 7.27 25.88
C GLY A 193 8.06 7.34 24.74
N LEU A 194 8.40 6.80 23.57
CA LEU A 194 7.55 6.78 22.37
C LEU A 194 6.80 5.45 22.28
N LYS A 195 5.61 5.48 21.68
CA LYS A 195 4.89 4.28 21.30
C LYS A 195 5.39 3.79 19.95
N ILE A 196 5.43 2.47 19.76
CA ILE A 196 5.81 1.82 18.51
C ILE A 196 4.63 1.00 17.98
N GLY A 197 4.30 1.17 16.70
CA GLY A 197 3.27 0.40 15.99
C GLY A 197 3.81 -0.17 14.68
N THR A 198 3.01 -0.98 13.98
CA THR A 198 3.38 -1.51 12.66
C THR A 198 2.44 -1.00 11.56
N ILE A 199 2.96 -0.87 10.33
CA ILE A 199 2.11 -0.60 9.15
C ILE A 199 1.10 -1.75 8.94
N ALA A 200 1.46 -2.99 9.27
CA ALA A 200 0.57 -4.14 9.17
C ALA A 200 -0.66 -4.00 10.09
N ASP A 201 -0.47 -3.56 11.35
CA ASP A 201 -1.57 -3.31 12.29
C ASP A 201 -2.42 -2.11 11.83
N LEU A 202 -1.82 -1.10 11.21
CA LEU A 202 -2.55 0.01 10.61
C LEU A 202 -3.41 -0.44 9.41
N ILE A 203 -2.87 -1.29 8.54
CA ILE A 203 -3.61 -1.90 7.43
C ILE A 203 -4.78 -2.73 7.99
N HIS A 204 -4.53 -3.54 9.03
CA HIS A 204 -5.56 -4.32 9.69
C HIS A 204 -6.68 -3.43 10.26
N TYR A 205 -6.31 -2.43 11.04
CA TYR A 205 -7.27 -1.49 11.61
C TYR A 205 -8.10 -0.79 10.55
N ARG A 206 -7.45 -0.22 9.52
CA ARG A 206 -8.18 0.45 8.43
C ARG A 206 -9.04 -0.52 7.64
N SER A 207 -8.55 -1.72 7.34
CA SER A 207 -9.34 -2.69 6.58
C SER A 207 -10.62 -3.05 7.35
N GLN A 208 -10.59 -3.24 8.67
CA GLN A 208 -11.80 -3.56 9.45
C GLN A 208 -12.83 -2.42 9.51
N HIS A 209 -12.39 -1.17 9.39
CA HIS A 209 -13.24 0.01 9.55
C HIS A 209 -13.60 0.71 8.24
N GLU A 210 -12.90 0.40 7.15
CA GLU A 210 -13.01 1.07 5.86
C GLU A 210 -13.15 0.06 4.73
N THR A 211 -13.73 0.51 3.62
CA THR A 211 -13.88 -0.31 2.42
C THR A 211 -13.62 0.57 1.20
N LEU A 212 -12.65 0.17 0.38
CA LEU A 212 -12.26 0.87 -0.85
C LEU A 212 -12.96 0.31 -2.10
N VAL A 213 -13.76 -0.74 -1.95
CA VAL A 213 -14.44 -1.41 -3.07
C VAL A 213 -15.93 -1.56 -2.81
N GLU A 214 -16.75 -1.24 -3.80
CA GLU A 214 -18.19 -1.42 -3.72
C GLU A 214 -18.65 -2.49 -4.72
N ARG A 215 -19.41 -3.49 -4.26
CA ARG A 215 -20.02 -4.50 -5.14
C ARG A 215 -21.25 -3.91 -5.85
N THR A 216 -21.03 -3.32 -7.01
CA THR A 216 -22.05 -2.56 -7.75
C THR A 216 -23.08 -3.44 -8.48
N LEU A 217 -22.66 -4.59 -8.99
CA LEU A 217 -23.53 -5.47 -9.78
C LEU A 217 -23.17 -6.94 -9.55
N SER A 218 -24.16 -7.82 -9.59
CA SER A 218 -23.98 -9.27 -9.63
C SER A 218 -24.98 -9.90 -10.59
N LYS A 219 -24.53 -10.81 -11.46
CA LYS A 219 -25.43 -11.57 -12.35
C LYS A 219 -24.87 -12.97 -12.65
N PRO A 220 -25.74 -13.97 -12.87
CA PRO A 220 -25.31 -15.25 -13.39
C PRO A 220 -24.81 -15.08 -14.83
N VAL A 221 -23.77 -15.83 -15.18
CA VAL A 221 -23.21 -15.88 -16.53
C VAL A 221 -22.93 -17.32 -16.92
N GLN A 222 -23.14 -17.63 -18.20
CA GLN A 222 -22.76 -18.91 -18.79
C GLN A 222 -21.41 -18.76 -19.49
N SER A 223 -20.44 -19.59 -19.13
CA SER A 223 -19.19 -19.74 -19.85
C SER A 223 -19.07 -21.13 -20.48
N ALA A 224 -17.99 -21.35 -21.23
CA ALA A 224 -17.67 -22.67 -21.79
C ALA A 224 -17.45 -23.75 -20.70
N HIS A 225 -17.15 -23.33 -19.46
CA HIS A 225 -16.82 -24.22 -18.35
C HIS A 225 -17.98 -24.42 -17.36
N GLY A 226 -19.09 -23.71 -17.54
CA GLY A 226 -20.27 -23.83 -16.68
C GLY A 226 -20.89 -22.49 -16.31
N GLU A 227 -21.78 -22.53 -15.31
CA GLU A 227 -22.43 -21.35 -14.74
C GLU A 227 -21.55 -20.76 -13.63
N PHE A 228 -21.39 -19.44 -13.66
CA PHE A 228 -20.71 -18.66 -12.64
C PHE A 228 -21.54 -17.44 -12.24
N MET A 229 -21.24 -16.87 -11.07
CA MET A 229 -21.69 -15.52 -10.73
C MET A 229 -20.60 -14.53 -11.13
N LEU A 230 -20.96 -13.56 -11.97
CA LEU A 230 -20.11 -12.42 -12.31
C LEU A 230 -20.49 -11.23 -11.44
N HIS A 231 -19.52 -10.73 -10.69
CA HIS A 231 -19.61 -9.50 -9.92
C HIS A 231 -18.82 -8.38 -10.59
N ALA A 232 -19.30 -7.15 -10.45
CA ALA A 232 -18.56 -5.94 -10.74
C ALA A 232 -18.29 -5.21 -9.42
N TYR A 233 -17.02 -4.88 -9.18
CA TYR A 233 -16.56 -4.09 -8.04
C TYR A 233 -16.02 -2.75 -8.52
N THR A 234 -16.52 -1.66 -7.97
CA THR A 234 -16.01 -0.32 -8.22
C THR A 234 -14.97 0.04 -7.16
N ASP A 235 -13.76 0.40 -7.58
CA ASP A 235 -12.73 0.97 -6.70
C ASP A 235 -13.07 2.43 -6.41
N CYS A 236 -13.34 2.75 -5.14
CA CYS A 236 -13.73 4.10 -4.71
C CYS A 236 -12.60 5.13 -4.83
N THR A 237 -11.35 4.70 -4.99
CA THR A 237 -10.18 5.58 -5.12
C THR A 237 -9.90 5.99 -6.56
N SER A 238 -10.15 5.08 -7.51
CA SER A 238 -9.85 5.29 -8.94
C SER A 238 -11.09 5.39 -9.83
N ASN A 239 -12.25 4.99 -9.32
CA ASN A 239 -13.50 4.80 -10.05
C ASN A 239 -13.40 3.75 -11.19
N GLU A 240 -12.38 2.89 -11.14
CA GLU A 240 -12.22 1.75 -12.05
C GLU A 240 -13.11 0.59 -11.63
N VAL A 241 -13.45 -0.28 -12.59
CA VAL A 241 -14.31 -1.45 -12.35
C VAL A 241 -13.51 -2.73 -12.52
N HIS A 242 -13.43 -3.51 -11.45
CA HIS A 242 -12.87 -4.86 -11.45
C HIS A 242 -13.98 -5.90 -11.62
N LEU A 243 -13.69 -6.99 -12.33
CA LEU A 243 -14.63 -8.07 -12.54
C LEU A 243 -14.23 -9.27 -11.69
N VAL A 244 -15.22 -10.00 -11.18
CA VAL A 244 -14.95 -11.19 -10.37
C VAL A 244 -15.89 -12.31 -10.76
N LEU A 245 -15.33 -13.49 -11.04
CA LEU A 245 -16.10 -14.70 -11.22
C LEU A 245 -16.07 -15.52 -9.93
N THR A 246 -17.23 -15.96 -9.46
CA THR A 246 -17.35 -16.84 -8.31
C THR A 246 -18.12 -18.10 -8.65
N LYS A 247 -17.79 -19.17 -7.92
CA LYS A 247 -18.50 -20.45 -7.96
C LYS A 247 -18.70 -20.95 -6.54
N GLY A 248 -19.88 -21.53 -6.29
CA GLY A 248 -20.19 -22.21 -5.04
C GLY A 248 -20.44 -21.25 -3.88
N GLU A 249 -20.59 -21.83 -2.69
CA GLU A 249 -20.75 -21.07 -1.45
C GLU A 249 -19.36 -20.84 -0.83
N ILE A 250 -18.98 -19.57 -0.67
CA ILE A 250 -17.69 -19.17 -0.10
C ILE A 250 -17.88 -18.99 1.41
N ARG A 251 -17.02 -19.64 2.19
CA ARG A 251 -17.05 -19.56 3.66
C ARG A 251 -15.64 -19.30 4.20
N PRO A 252 -15.49 -18.46 5.24
CA PRO A 252 -14.17 -18.10 5.77
C PRO A 252 -13.35 -19.29 6.32
N ASP A 253 -14.03 -20.30 6.86
CA ASP A 253 -13.43 -21.48 7.49
C ASP A 253 -13.05 -22.59 6.51
N GLU A 254 -13.56 -22.54 5.28
CA GLU A 254 -13.28 -23.50 4.21
C GLU A 254 -12.27 -22.96 3.19
N GLU A 255 -11.41 -23.84 2.66
CA GLU A 255 -10.43 -23.45 1.64
C GLU A 255 -11.11 -23.11 0.30
N THR A 256 -10.85 -21.91 -0.21
CA THR A 256 -11.37 -21.41 -1.49
C THR A 256 -10.26 -21.35 -2.54
N VAL A 257 -10.50 -21.84 -3.76
CA VAL A 257 -9.54 -21.71 -4.87
C VAL A 257 -9.58 -20.28 -5.40
N VAL A 258 -8.45 -19.57 -5.36
CA VAL A 258 -8.39 -18.15 -5.72
C VAL A 258 -7.38 -17.91 -6.84
N ARG A 259 -7.80 -17.16 -7.85
CA ARG A 259 -6.92 -16.60 -8.88
C ARG A 259 -7.08 -15.08 -8.89
N VAL A 260 -6.00 -14.35 -8.68
CA VAL A 260 -5.93 -12.93 -9.03
C VAL A 260 -5.25 -12.84 -10.39
N HIS A 261 -5.96 -12.31 -11.38
CA HIS A 261 -5.54 -12.24 -12.77
C HIS A 261 -5.34 -10.78 -13.17
N GLU A 262 -4.09 -10.45 -13.48
CA GLU A 262 -3.63 -9.08 -13.69
C GLU A 262 -2.37 -9.07 -14.57
N PRO A 263 -2.22 -8.10 -15.49
CA PRO A 263 -3.29 -7.23 -16.00
C PRO A 263 -4.37 -8.02 -16.73
N LEU A 264 -5.64 -7.66 -16.55
CA LEU A 264 -6.71 -8.13 -17.44
C LEU A 264 -6.60 -7.41 -18.79
N SER A 265 -6.58 -8.16 -19.89
CA SER A 265 -6.66 -7.59 -21.25
C SER A 265 -7.70 -8.31 -22.11
N VAL A 266 -8.24 -7.61 -23.12
CA VAL A 266 -9.08 -8.24 -24.16
C VAL A 266 -8.34 -9.38 -24.86
N VAL A 267 -7.01 -9.31 -24.95
CA VAL A 267 -6.21 -10.33 -25.61
C VAL A 267 -6.25 -11.66 -24.87
N ASP A 268 -6.48 -11.67 -23.55
CA ASP A 268 -6.61 -12.92 -22.76
C ASP A 268 -7.82 -13.77 -23.20
N PHE A 269 -8.85 -13.13 -23.75
CA PHE A 269 -10.01 -13.81 -24.31
C PHE A 269 -9.80 -14.23 -25.77
N LEU A 270 -9.05 -13.44 -26.55
CA LEU A 270 -8.82 -13.68 -27.97
C LEU A 270 -7.71 -14.72 -28.24
N ASP A 271 -6.76 -14.84 -27.32
CA ASP A 271 -5.60 -15.73 -27.42
C ASP A 271 -5.40 -16.51 -26.11
N PRO A 272 -6.28 -17.46 -25.78
CA PRO A 272 -6.20 -18.25 -24.55
C PRO A 272 -5.02 -19.23 -24.52
N GLY A 273 -4.44 -19.53 -25.68
CA GLY A 273 -3.23 -20.34 -25.83
C GLY A 273 -1.93 -19.56 -25.62
N GLY A 274 -2.01 -18.24 -25.51
CA GLY A 274 -0.86 -17.40 -25.19
C GLY A 274 -0.33 -17.69 -23.79
N GLU A 275 0.95 -18.02 -23.69
CA GLU A 275 1.65 -18.28 -22.41
C GLU A 275 1.97 -16.98 -21.62
N ARG A 276 1.11 -15.95 -21.70
CA ARG A 276 1.33 -14.63 -21.07
C ARG A 276 1.22 -14.67 -19.55
N HIS A 277 0.36 -15.52 -19.03
CA HIS A 277 0.12 -15.73 -17.61
C HIS A 277 0.47 -17.18 -17.25
N THR A 278 0.87 -17.43 -15.99
CA THR A 278 1.08 -18.80 -15.48
C THR A 278 -0.09 -19.73 -15.79
N PHE A 279 -1.30 -19.20 -15.68
CA PHE A 279 -2.53 -19.86 -16.08
C PHE A 279 -3.32 -18.88 -16.93
N SER A 280 -3.74 -19.33 -18.13
CA SER A 280 -4.67 -18.55 -18.94
C SER A 280 -6.02 -18.44 -18.24
N LEU A 281 -6.81 -17.44 -18.64
CA LEU A 281 -8.15 -17.25 -18.07
C LEU A 281 -9.05 -18.46 -18.32
N ASP A 282 -8.89 -19.13 -19.48
CA ASP A 282 -9.59 -20.36 -19.80
C ASP A 282 -9.26 -21.49 -18.81
N VAL A 283 -7.97 -21.72 -18.54
CA VAL A 283 -7.51 -22.72 -17.57
C VAL A 283 -7.97 -22.38 -16.16
N ALA A 284 -7.95 -21.10 -15.77
CA ALA A 284 -8.44 -20.66 -14.48
C ALA A 284 -9.95 -20.89 -14.32
N GLN A 285 -10.75 -20.61 -15.36
CA GLN A 285 -12.18 -20.91 -15.35
C GLN A 285 -12.46 -22.42 -15.30
N ALA A 286 -11.68 -23.24 -16.01
CA ALA A 286 -11.78 -24.69 -15.92
C ALA A 286 -11.45 -25.21 -14.52
N ALA A 287 -10.43 -24.65 -13.86
CA ALA A 287 -10.08 -24.96 -12.47
C ALA A 287 -11.24 -24.60 -11.53
N LEU A 288 -11.76 -23.39 -11.69
CA LEU A 288 -12.88 -22.88 -10.92
C LEU A 288 -14.11 -23.77 -11.07
N ALA A 289 -14.41 -24.22 -12.30
CA ALA A 289 -15.51 -25.14 -12.60
C ALA A 289 -15.39 -26.51 -11.94
N ARG A 290 -14.19 -26.94 -11.52
CA ARG A 290 -13.98 -28.20 -10.79
C ARG A 290 -14.04 -28.03 -9.28
N ALA A 291 -13.55 -26.89 -8.78
CA ALA A 291 -13.54 -26.60 -7.35
C ALA A 291 -14.96 -26.55 -6.73
N ARG A 292 -15.07 -26.90 -5.45
CA ARG A 292 -16.32 -26.73 -4.68
C ARG A 292 -16.70 -25.26 -4.53
N ALA A 293 -15.71 -24.43 -4.18
CA ALA A 293 -15.81 -22.98 -4.08
C ALA A 293 -14.58 -22.33 -4.71
N GLY A 294 -14.77 -21.19 -5.37
CA GLY A 294 -13.63 -20.44 -5.87
C GLY A 294 -13.95 -19.05 -6.37
N VAL A 295 -12.89 -18.29 -6.59
CA VAL A 295 -12.91 -16.88 -7.00
C VAL A 295 -11.83 -16.63 -8.06
N ILE A 296 -12.20 -15.97 -9.15
CA ILE A 296 -11.25 -15.35 -10.09
C ILE A 296 -11.47 -13.85 -10.04
N VAL A 297 -10.52 -13.11 -9.46
CA VAL A 297 -10.50 -11.64 -9.47
C VAL A 297 -9.77 -11.19 -10.73
N LEU A 298 -10.45 -10.45 -11.59
CA LEU A 298 -9.94 -9.86 -12.83
C LEU A 298 -9.71 -8.38 -12.59
N LEU A 299 -8.47 -8.03 -12.25
CA LEU A 299 -8.12 -6.65 -11.94
C LEU A 299 -7.95 -5.86 -13.24
N HIS A 300 -8.91 -4.98 -13.49
CA HIS A 300 -8.82 -3.99 -14.54
C HIS A 300 -7.73 -2.96 -14.25
N ARG A 301 -7.01 -2.57 -15.31
CA ARG A 301 -6.19 -1.38 -15.34
C ARG A 301 -6.40 -0.67 -16.68
N PRO A 302 -6.27 0.67 -16.72
CA PRO A 302 -6.26 1.40 -17.98
C PRO A 302 -5.21 0.83 -18.94
N GLU A 303 -5.64 0.54 -20.17
CA GLU A 303 -4.84 -0.07 -21.22
C GLU A 303 -4.83 0.85 -22.45
N SER A 304 -3.64 1.29 -22.86
CA SER A 304 -3.47 2.09 -24.07
C SER A 304 -3.32 1.19 -25.31
N GLY A 305 -3.55 1.75 -26.51
CA GLY A 305 -3.28 1.02 -27.75
C GLY A 305 -1.82 0.56 -27.91
N GLN A 306 -0.86 1.27 -27.30
CA GLN A 306 0.54 0.84 -27.29
C GLN A 306 0.78 -0.35 -26.37
N ASP A 307 0.07 -0.43 -25.24
CA ASP A 307 0.13 -1.60 -24.35
C ASP A 307 -0.35 -2.86 -25.08
N ILE A 308 -1.48 -2.76 -25.80
CA ILE A 308 -2.01 -3.85 -26.64
C ILE A 308 -1.00 -4.27 -27.70
N LEU A 309 -0.42 -3.32 -28.44
CA LEU A 309 0.59 -3.60 -29.45
C LEU A 309 1.84 -4.27 -28.87
N ALA A 310 2.29 -3.83 -27.69
CA ALA A 310 3.42 -4.43 -26.99
C ALA A 310 3.11 -5.90 -26.61
N MET A 311 1.91 -6.17 -26.09
CA MET A 311 1.48 -7.53 -25.75
C MET A 311 1.39 -8.47 -26.95
N LEU A 312 1.04 -7.96 -28.14
CA LEU A 312 0.96 -8.76 -29.36
C LEU A 312 2.33 -8.97 -30.03
N ARG A 313 3.30 -8.09 -29.78
CA ARG A 313 4.64 -8.13 -30.40
C ARG A 313 5.65 -8.97 -29.63
N GLU A 314 5.54 -9.03 -28.30
CA GLU A 314 6.56 -9.68 -27.48
C GLU A 314 6.48 -11.22 -27.55
N PRO A 315 7.54 -11.92 -28.01
CA PRO A 315 7.60 -13.37 -27.96
C PRO A 315 7.69 -13.86 -26.51
N VAL A 316 6.84 -14.83 -26.18
CA VAL A 316 6.63 -15.39 -24.83
C VAL A 316 7.90 -15.93 -24.17
N ALA A 317 8.92 -16.28 -24.96
CA ALA A 317 10.20 -16.80 -24.47
C ALA A 317 11.11 -15.76 -23.80
N SER A 318 10.83 -14.45 -23.91
CA SER A 318 11.50 -13.49 -23.05
C SER A 318 10.92 -13.66 -21.64
N LYS A 319 11.71 -14.24 -20.74
CA LYS A 319 11.44 -14.24 -19.30
C LYS A 319 11.28 -12.78 -18.87
N ARG A 320 10.07 -12.24 -18.96
CA ARG A 320 9.74 -10.96 -18.36
C ARG A 320 10.14 -11.12 -16.89
N PRO A 321 11.01 -10.24 -16.33
CA PRO A 321 11.14 -10.19 -14.89
C PRO A 321 9.72 -10.09 -14.32
N ALA A 322 9.45 -10.83 -13.23
CA ALA A 322 8.15 -10.79 -12.57
C ALA A 322 7.69 -9.33 -12.52
N ALA A 323 6.51 -9.04 -13.12
CA ALA A 323 5.98 -7.68 -13.18
C ALA A 323 6.18 -7.04 -11.80
N ARG A 324 6.83 -5.87 -11.80
CA ARG A 324 7.25 -5.16 -10.59
C ARG A 324 6.01 -5.04 -9.70
N TRP A 325 6.14 -5.52 -8.46
CA TRP A 325 5.10 -5.55 -7.44
C TRP A 325 4.31 -4.24 -7.45
N ASP A 326 3.01 -4.30 -7.75
CA ASP A 326 2.09 -3.18 -7.59
C ASP A 326 1.29 -3.39 -6.29
N PRO A 327 1.60 -2.64 -5.22
CA PRO A 327 0.94 -2.77 -3.93
C PRO A 327 -0.58 -2.53 -4.02
N ARG A 328 -1.01 -1.71 -4.99
CA ARG A 328 -2.41 -1.28 -5.18
C ARG A 328 -3.33 -2.47 -5.46
N ILE A 329 -2.79 -3.41 -6.23
CA ILE A 329 -3.49 -4.57 -6.78
C ILE A 329 -3.75 -5.61 -5.70
N TYR A 330 -2.85 -5.73 -4.72
CA TYR A 330 -3.04 -6.62 -3.59
C TYR A 330 -4.08 -6.09 -2.61
N GLY A 331 -4.05 -4.81 -2.25
CA GLY A 331 -5.02 -4.25 -1.31
C GLY A 331 -6.46 -4.27 -1.83
N ILE A 332 -6.66 -3.92 -3.10
CA ILE A 332 -7.98 -4.01 -3.76
C ILE A 332 -8.42 -5.47 -3.90
N GLY A 333 -7.54 -6.35 -4.41
CA GLY A 333 -7.84 -7.78 -4.53
C GLY A 333 -8.18 -8.43 -3.18
N ALA A 334 -7.46 -8.07 -2.12
CA ALA A 334 -7.69 -8.56 -0.76
C ALA A 334 -9.08 -8.13 -0.23
N GLN A 335 -9.43 -6.85 -0.41
CA GLN A 335 -10.74 -6.37 0.02
C GLN A 335 -11.89 -7.01 -0.75
N ILE A 336 -11.72 -7.25 -2.06
CA ILE A 336 -12.69 -7.99 -2.87
C ILE A 336 -12.87 -9.42 -2.33
N LEU A 337 -11.76 -10.12 -2.04
CA LEU A 337 -11.81 -11.48 -1.50
C LEU A 337 -12.50 -11.52 -0.13
N ARG A 338 -12.22 -10.55 0.73
CA ARG A 338 -12.86 -10.42 2.04
C ARG A 338 -14.36 -10.13 1.93
N ASP A 339 -14.78 -9.22 1.04
CA ASP A 339 -16.20 -8.94 0.78
C ASP A 339 -16.95 -10.19 0.27
N LEU A 340 -16.26 -11.07 -0.45
CA LEU A 340 -16.79 -12.36 -0.89
C LEU A 340 -16.85 -13.42 0.23
N GLY A 341 -16.30 -13.14 1.40
CA GLY A 341 -16.25 -14.06 2.54
C GLY A 341 -15.10 -15.06 2.49
N VAL A 342 -14.07 -14.81 1.67
CA VAL A 342 -12.86 -15.66 1.66
C VAL A 342 -12.09 -15.41 2.96
N GLY A 343 -11.74 -16.50 3.66
CA GLY A 343 -10.82 -16.46 4.80
C GLY A 343 -9.57 -17.28 4.48
N LYS A 344 -9.74 -18.57 4.15
CA LYS A 344 -8.66 -19.45 3.70
C LYS A 344 -8.65 -19.60 2.19
N MET A 345 -7.49 -19.43 1.57
CA MET A 345 -7.34 -19.51 0.13
C MET A 345 -6.15 -20.32 -0.35
N LYS A 346 -6.39 -21.08 -1.42
CA LYS A 346 -5.35 -21.76 -2.19
C LYS A 346 -5.17 -21.06 -3.52
N LEU A 347 -3.99 -20.51 -3.74
CA LEU A 347 -3.73 -19.62 -4.87
C LEU A 347 -3.38 -20.38 -6.14
N LEU A 348 -4.13 -20.15 -7.21
CA LEU A 348 -3.80 -20.61 -8.56
C LEU A 348 -2.74 -19.69 -9.18
N ALA A 349 -1.50 -19.84 -8.74
CA ALA A 349 -0.35 -19.06 -9.18
C ALA A 349 0.96 -19.80 -8.92
N SER A 350 2.03 -19.41 -9.62
CA SER A 350 3.38 -19.83 -9.24
C SER A 350 3.70 -19.30 -7.84
N PRO A 351 4.33 -20.10 -6.96
CA PRO A 351 4.77 -19.63 -5.65
C PRO A 351 5.64 -18.40 -5.79
N ARG A 352 5.26 -17.31 -5.12
CA ARG A 352 6.01 -16.06 -5.07
C ARG A 352 6.02 -15.56 -3.64
N ARG A 353 7.05 -14.77 -3.30
CA ARG A 353 7.06 -14.02 -2.05
C ARG A 353 5.90 -13.02 -2.12
N MET A 354 4.98 -13.12 -1.18
CA MET A 354 3.82 -12.23 -1.07
C MET A 354 3.96 -11.44 0.25
N PRO A 355 3.56 -10.16 0.27
CA PRO A 355 3.41 -9.43 1.53
C PRO A 355 2.46 -10.16 2.47
N SER A 356 2.56 -9.90 3.77
CA SER A 356 1.64 -10.49 4.73
C SER A 356 0.19 -10.11 4.41
N MET A 357 -0.67 -11.11 4.19
CA MET A 357 -2.11 -10.90 4.00
C MET A 357 -2.88 -10.90 5.33
N ILE A 358 -2.15 -11.00 6.45
CA ILE A 358 -2.71 -11.04 7.82
C ILE A 358 -3.54 -9.79 8.09
N GLY A 359 -3.10 -8.62 7.61
CA GLY A 359 -3.85 -7.36 7.76
C GLY A 359 -5.22 -7.34 7.06
N PHE A 360 -5.53 -8.33 6.23
CA PHE A 360 -6.82 -8.46 5.54
C PHE A 360 -7.65 -9.66 6.01
N ASP A 361 -7.23 -10.36 7.07
CA ASP A 361 -7.83 -11.63 7.54
C ASP A 361 -7.86 -12.74 6.46
N LEU A 362 -6.86 -12.74 5.58
CA LEU A 362 -6.70 -13.72 4.51
C LEU A 362 -5.52 -14.64 4.79
N GLU A 363 -5.77 -15.95 4.85
CA GLU A 363 -4.77 -16.98 5.06
C GLU A 363 -4.47 -17.72 3.75
N VAL A 364 -3.22 -17.66 3.28
CA VAL A 364 -2.76 -18.46 2.13
C VAL A 364 -2.36 -19.86 2.62
N THR A 365 -3.17 -20.87 2.32
CA THR A 365 -2.95 -22.26 2.74
C THR A 365 -2.01 -23.02 1.79
N GLY A 366 -1.85 -22.54 0.55
CA GLY A 366 -0.96 -23.15 -0.43
C GLY A 366 -1.10 -22.56 -1.84
N HIS A 367 -0.33 -23.13 -2.77
CA HIS A 367 -0.33 -22.75 -4.19
C HIS A 367 -0.65 -23.95 -5.08
N ILE A 368 -1.39 -23.73 -6.15
CA ILE A 368 -1.59 -24.66 -7.27
C ILE A 368 -0.73 -24.13 -8.41
N ALA A 369 0.43 -24.77 -8.62
CA ALA A 369 1.50 -24.22 -9.45
C ALA A 369 1.60 -24.83 -10.85
N ASN A 370 0.98 -25.99 -11.08
CA ASN A 370 0.98 -26.71 -12.35
C ASN A 370 -0.37 -27.39 -12.62
N LEU A 371 -0.56 -27.85 -13.86
CA LEU A 371 -1.78 -28.54 -14.30
C LEU A 371 -2.04 -29.85 -13.54
N THR A 372 -1.01 -30.55 -13.09
CA THR A 372 -1.13 -31.82 -12.35
C THR A 372 -1.68 -31.59 -10.92
N ASP A 373 -1.32 -30.49 -10.28
CA ASP A 373 -1.89 -30.08 -9.00
C ASP A 373 -3.37 -29.66 -9.15
N LEU A 374 -3.73 -29.20 -10.34
CA LEU A 374 -5.07 -28.77 -10.73
C LEU A 374 -6.01 -29.97 -10.97
N GLU A 375 -5.46 -31.15 -11.30
CA GLU A 375 -6.20 -32.43 -11.38
C GLU A 375 -6.58 -33.00 -10.01
N ARG A 376 -6.01 -32.47 -8.91
CA ARG A 376 -6.30 -32.90 -7.54
C ARG A 376 -7.38 -32.06 -6.85
N LEU A 377 -7.91 -31.05 -7.54
CA LEU A 377 -9.08 -30.25 -7.16
C LEU A 377 -10.36 -31.01 -7.47
#